data_AF-A0A962QM83-F1
#
_entry.id   AF-A0A962QM83-F1
#
_cell.length_a   1.000
_cell.length_b   1.000
_cell.length_c   1.000
_cell.angle_alpha   90.00
_cell.angle_beta   90.00
_cell.angle_gamma   90.00
#
_symmetry.space_group_name_H-M   'P 1'
#
loop_
_entity.id
_entity.type
_entity.pdbx_description
1 polymer ?
#
loop_
_entity_poly.entity_id
_entity_poly.type
_entity_poly.pdbx_seq_one_letter_code
_entity_poly.pdbx_strand_id
1 'polypeptide(L)' 'MKLVTRFELASKSTSQLRGLYRDIFNTLVGDDERSHERRNALASLENIRAELASRAPGF' A
#
# COMPACT_ATOMS: atom_id res chain seq x y z
N MET A 1 6.76 10.51 1.63
CA MET A 1 6.51 9.17 1.03
C MET A 1 6.31 9.24 -0.49
N LYS A 2 6.97 8.35 -1.24
CA LYS A 2 6.79 8.15 -2.69
C LYS A 2 5.57 7.26 -2.95
N LEU A 3 4.75 7.59 -3.96
CA LEU A 3 3.62 6.76 -4.39
C LEU A 3 4.13 5.41 -4.91
N VAL A 4 3.57 4.32 -4.39
CA VAL A 4 3.86 2.97 -4.87
C VAL A 4 2.82 2.58 -5.91
N THR A 5 3.29 2.27 -7.11
CA THR A 5 2.44 1.94 -8.25
C THR A 5 2.13 0.45 -8.30
N ARG A 6 1.01 0.08 -8.95
CA ARG A 6 0.61 -1.32 -9.11
C ARG A 6 1.65 -2.18 -9.85
N PHE A 7 2.43 -1.60 -10.76
CA PHE A 7 3.55 -2.28 -11.41
C PHE A 7 4.67 -2.66 -10.44
N GLU A 8 5.01 -1.79 -9.50
CA GLU A 8 6.01 -2.08 -8.46
C GLU A 8 5.49 -3.09 -7.42
N LEU A 9 4.18 -3.20 -7.26
CA LEU A 9 3.53 -4.18 -6.40
C LEU A 9 3.41 -5.55 -7.07
N ALA A 10 3.21 -5.58 -8.40
CA ALA A 10 3.13 -6.80 -9.20
C ALA A 10 4.38 -7.68 -9.06
N SER A 11 5.57 -7.07 -8.96
CA SER A 11 6.84 -7.78 -8.78
C SER A 11 7.09 -8.29 -7.35
N LYS A 12 6.27 -7.90 -6.38
CA LYS A 12 6.42 -8.31 -4.97
C LYS A 12 5.59 -9.55 -4.68
N SER A 13 6.02 -10.33 -3.69
CA SER A 13 5.23 -11.45 -3.15
C SER A 13 4.11 -10.98 -2.23
N THR A 14 3.10 -11.80 -2.02
CA THR A 14 1.95 -11.50 -1.14
C THR A 14 2.37 -11.18 0.31
N SER A 15 3.43 -11.83 0.83
CA SER A 15 3.98 -11.52 2.15
C SER A 15 4.61 -10.13 2.20
N GLN A 16 5.36 -9.74 1.16
CA GLN A 16 5.94 -8.42 1.03
C GLN A 16 4.86 -7.33 0.88
N LEU A 17 3.78 -7.61 0.14
CA LEU A 17 2.64 -6.69 0.03
C LEU A 17 1.98 -6.44 1.39
N ARG A 18 1.78 -7.48 2.20
CA ARG A 18 1.24 -7.35 3.56
C ARG A 18 2.19 -6.59 4.49
N GLY A 19 3.50 -6.82 4.38
CA GLY A 19 4.51 -6.06 5.13
C GLY A 19 4.47 -4.57 4.79
N LEU A 20 4.52 -4.23 3.50
CA LEU A 20 4.40 -2.86 3.01
C LEU A 20 3.10 -2.19 3.44
N TYR A 21 1.98 -2.91 3.40
CA TYR A 21 0.70 -2.39 3.87
C TYR A 21 0.77 -1.96 5.34
N ARG A 22 1.36 -2.80 6.19
CA ARG A 22 1.50 -2.51 7.63
C ARG A 22 2.42 -1.32 7.88
N ASP A 23 3.55 -1.25 7.19
CA ASP A 23 4.51 -0.16 7.36
C ASP A 23 3.89 1.19 6.96
N ILE A 24 3.25 1.24 5.79
CA ILE A 24 2.59 2.45 5.29
C ILE A 24 1.45 2.87 6.23
N PHE A 25 0.67 1.89 6.72
CA PHE A 25 -0.40 2.16 7.67
C PHE A 25 0.11 2.73 8.99
N ASN A 26 1.19 2.16 9.55
CA ASN A 26 1.81 2.66 10.77
C ASN A 26 2.36 4.07 10.60
N THR A 27 3.00 4.36 9.45
CA THR A 27 3.44 5.72 9.12
C THR A 27 2.26 6.69 9.06
N LEU A 28 1.12 6.25 8.52
CA LEU A 28 -0.07 7.11 8.41
C LEU A 28 -0.71 7.45 9.76
N VAL A 29 -0.64 6.53 10.73
CA VAL A 29 -1.18 6.72 12.08
C VAL A 29 -0.27 7.62 12.92
N GLY A 30 1.04 7.61 12.67
CA GLY A 30 2.01 8.41 13.41
C GLY A 30 2.26 9.83 12.88
N ASP A 31 1.86 10.13 11.64
CA ASP A 31 2.19 11.38 10.96
C ASP A 31 1.02 12.37 10.96
N ASP A 32 1.31 13.61 11.35
CA ASP A 32 0.31 14.65 11.60
C ASP A 32 -0.23 15.26 10.30
N GLU A 33 -1.47 15.69 10.38
CA GLU A 33 -2.44 15.71 9.31
C GLU A 33 -2.21 16.92 8.39
N ARG A 34 -1.68 16.69 7.16
CA ARG A 34 -1.92 17.45 5.89
C ARG A 34 -0.78 17.43 4.85
N SER A 35 0.20 16.52 4.95
CA SER A 35 1.23 16.41 3.90
C SER A 35 0.69 15.71 2.63
N HIS A 36 1.21 16.11 1.46
CA HIS A 36 1.06 15.36 0.19
C HIS A 36 1.43 13.88 0.35
N GLU A 37 2.27 13.59 1.34
CA GLU A 37 2.71 12.25 1.71
C GLU A 37 1.59 11.36 2.24
N ARG A 38 0.60 11.93 2.96
CA ARG A 38 -0.59 11.19 3.41
C ARG A 38 -1.45 10.76 2.23
N ARG A 39 -1.61 11.61 1.22
CA ARG A 39 -2.35 11.27 -0.01
C ARG A 39 -1.64 10.15 -0.78
N ASN A 40 -0.33 10.24 -0.91
CA ASN A 40 0.48 9.19 -1.55
C ASN A 40 0.42 7.87 -0.79
N ALA A 41 0.43 7.92 0.54
CA ALA A 41 0.31 6.74 1.40
C ALA A 41 -1.05 6.06 1.26
N LEU A 42 -2.15 6.82 1.29
CA LEU A 42 -3.50 6.29 1.06
C LEU A 42 -3.64 5.63 -0.31
N ALA A 43 -3.21 6.30 -1.38
CA ALA A 43 -3.23 5.74 -2.73
C ALA A 43 -2.37 4.47 -2.84
N SER A 44 -1.23 4.41 -2.13
CA SER A 44 -0.39 3.21 -2.08
C SER A 44 -1.07 2.05 -1.35
N LEU A 45 -1.77 2.32 -0.23
CA LEU A 45 -2.55 1.31 0.49
C LEU A 45 -3.68 0.75 -0.38
N GLU A 46 -4.38 1.61 -1.12
CA GLU A 46 -5.43 1.19 -2.07
C GLU A 46 -4.86 0.30 -3.19
N ASN A 47 -3.72 0.69 -3.77
CA ASN A 47 -3.04 -0.09 -4.79
C ASN A 47 -2.63 -1.48 -4.26
N ILE A 48 -2.12 -1.56 -3.03
CA ILE A 48 -1.76 -2.83 -2.37
C ILE A 48 -2.99 -3.69 -2.14
N ARG A 49 -4.10 -3.10 -1.66
CA ARG A 49 -5.35 -3.82 -1.42
C ARG A 49 -5.93 -4.38 -2.73
N ALA A 50 -5.91 -3.59 -3.80
CA ALA A 50 -6.37 -4.02 -5.12
C ALA A 50 -5.53 -5.17 -5.67
N GLU A 51 -4.20 -5.10 -5.52
CA GLU A 51 -3.30 -6.17 -5.95
C GLU A 51 -3.45 -7.45 -5.12
N LEU A 52 -3.64 -7.32 -3.79
CA LEU A 52 -3.96 -8.46 -2.93
C LEU A 52 -5.30 -9.10 -3.30
N ALA A 53 -6.31 -8.28 -3.62
CA ALA A 53 -7.62 -8.76 -4.06
C ALA A 53 -7.57 -9.44 -5.44
N SER A 54 -6.75 -8.95 -6.38
CA SER A 54 -6.58 -9.60 -7.68
C SER A 54 -5.82 -10.92 -7.61
N ARG A 55 -5.04 -11.13 -6.53
CA ARG A 55 -4.29 -12.37 -6.28
C ARG A 55 -5.01 -13.35 -5.38
N ALA A 56 -5.98 -12.90 -4.60
CA ALA A 56 -6.86 -13.79 -3.90
C ALA A 56 -7.64 -14.58 -4.97
N PRO A 57 -7.54 -15.92 -5.00
CA PRO A 57 -8.41 -16.71 -5.87
C PRO A 57 -9.84 -16.35 -5.47
N GLY A 58 -10.69 -16.04 -6.46
CA GLY A 58 -12.11 -15.80 -6.21
C GLY A 58 -12.68 -16.93 -5.37
N PHE A 59 -13.50 -16.55 -4.38
CA PHE A 59 -14.34 -17.49 -3.63
C PHE A 59 -15.22 -18.30 -4.59
#